data_AF-A0A8T7LYW7-F1
#
_entry.id   AF-A0A8T7LYW7-F1
#
_cell.length_a   1.000
_cell.length_b   1.000
_cell.length_c   1.000
_cell.angle_alpha   90.00
_cell.angle_beta   90.00
_cell.angle_gamma   90.00
#
_symmetry.space_group_name_H-M   'P 1'
#
loop_
_entity.id
_entity.type
_entity.pdbx_description
1 polymer ?
#
loop_
_entity_poly.entity_id
_entity_poly.type
_entity_poly.pdbx_seq_one_letter_code
_entity_poly.pdbx_strand_id
1 'polypeptide(L)'
;MNKSLTNVVLSLVGVLVILLLLVYGVGSVNERFQTGENAVLRFVFVGLGLLVAFLIYYFTRDNAAWEVGTRQVVWMAIGAALYAVFSWLFNGTVFVIPSVSQVALRPAIAIPMFFGYAFGPVVGLFTGAIGNTFGDALTGFGLFPQWSMGNGLVGFIAGLPMLFGDKKKSLDTVFWLSGVLAVLGAVMYFLNPDQPNTLFFDPANNIFGDAQITLFAGISLLVGFVLVAVVRFAFGNNIDIAAAVTWGMLGNILGIGFAAISDIWINGYSPVVAIVGEFLPAAGPNLIFAAILVPLLVAAYASVQRQSGR
;
A
#
# COMPACT_ATOMS: atom_id res chain seq x y z
N MET A 1 23.75 18.15 13.90
CA MET A 1 22.68 17.19 13.55
C MET A 1 23.24 16.23 12.51
N ASN A 2 23.12 14.90 12.70
CA ASN A 2 23.56 13.92 11.69
C ASN A 2 22.77 14.18 10.38
N LYS A 3 23.46 14.36 9.25
CA LYS A 3 22.81 14.71 7.96
C LYS A 3 21.72 13.70 7.55
N SER A 4 21.90 12.42 7.90
CA SER A 4 20.88 11.37 7.67
C SER A 4 19.60 11.63 8.46
N LEU A 5 19.71 11.97 9.75
CA LEU A 5 18.54 12.29 10.59
C LEU A 5 17.74 13.47 10.03
N THR A 6 18.43 14.54 9.66
CA THR A 6 17.79 15.72 9.08
C THR A 6 17.00 15.35 7.84
N ASN A 7 17.61 14.61 6.91
CA ASN A 7 16.98 14.33 5.61
C ASN A 7 15.80 13.38 5.74
N VAL A 8 15.89 12.34 6.59
CA VAL A 8 14.76 11.43 6.84
C VAL A 8 13.59 12.19 7.48
N VAL A 9 13.86 12.99 8.52
CA VAL A 9 12.81 13.80 9.17
C VAL A 9 12.18 14.77 8.17
N LEU A 10 12.98 15.44 7.34
CA LEU A 10 12.47 16.32 6.29
C LEU A 10 11.61 15.58 5.26
N SER A 11 11.96 14.35 4.90
CA SER A 11 11.13 13.53 4.00
C SER A 11 9.79 13.14 4.65
N LEU A 12 9.80 12.71 5.91
CA LEU A 12 8.56 12.35 6.63
C LEU A 12 7.65 13.56 6.82
N VAL A 13 8.22 14.69 7.26
CA VAL A 13 7.50 15.97 7.38
C VAL A 13 7.02 16.45 6.01
N GLY A 14 7.83 16.26 4.97
CA GLY A 14 7.48 16.59 3.59
C GLY A 14 6.21 15.86 3.12
N VAL A 15 6.06 14.57 3.43
CA VAL A 15 4.82 13.83 3.15
C VAL A 15 3.63 14.49 3.83
N LEU A 16 3.71 14.78 5.13
CA LEU A 16 2.62 15.44 5.86
C LEU A 16 2.28 16.80 5.27
N VAL A 17 3.28 17.64 5.02
CA VAL A 17 3.11 19.00 4.48
C VAL A 17 2.46 18.95 3.11
N ILE A 18 2.90 18.06 2.22
CA ILE A 18 2.29 17.91 0.89
C ILE A 18 0.82 17.51 1.03
N LEU A 19 0.50 16.52 1.87
CA LEU A 19 -0.90 16.10 2.07
C LEU A 19 -1.77 17.24 2.63
N LEU A 20 -1.26 18.01 3.59
CA LEU A 20 -1.94 19.19 4.13
C LEU A 20 -2.16 20.27 3.05
N LEU A 21 -1.14 20.57 2.25
CA LEU A 21 -1.23 21.55 1.16
C LEU A 21 -2.21 21.12 0.07
N LEU A 22 -2.26 19.83 -0.26
CA LEU A 22 -3.21 19.31 -1.22
C LEU A 22 -4.64 19.40 -0.68
N VAL A 23 -4.89 18.91 0.53
CA VAL A 23 -6.24 18.88 1.11
C VAL A 23 -6.77 20.27 1.44
N TYR A 24 -6.00 21.10 2.16
CA TYR A 24 -6.48 22.39 2.65
C TYR A 24 -6.14 23.54 1.71
N GLY A 25 -5.03 23.45 0.97
CA GLY A 25 -4.65 24.45 -0.02
C GLY A 25 -5.40 24.26 -1.33
N VAL A 26 -5.08 23.19 -2.08
CA VAL A 26 -5.69 22.93 -3.38
C VAL A 26 -7.17 22.56 -3.26
N GLY A 27 -7.55 21.80 -2.23
CA GLY A 27 -8.95 21.46 -1.97
C GLY A 27 -9.88 22.66 -1.72
N SER A 28 -9.34 23.83 -1.36
CA SER A 28 -10.13 25.06 -1.23
C SER A 28 -10.66 25.60 -2.56
N VAL A 29 -10.04 25.20 -3.68
CA VAL A 29 -10.38 25.66 -5.03
C VAL A 29 -10.73 24.52 -6.00
N ASN A 30 -10.50 23.27 -5.61
CA ASN A 30 -10.78 22.10 -6.44
C ASN A 30 -11.32 20.93 -5.60
N GLU A 31 -12.57 20.55 -5.83
CA GLU A 31 -13.27 19.47 -5.13
C GLU A 31 -12.55 18.12 -5.19
N ARG A 32 -11.78 17.85 -6.26
CA ARG A 32 -11.01 16.60 -6.40
C ARG A 32 -9.91 16.44 -5.35
N PHE A 33 -9.48 17.56 -4.76
CA PHE A 33 -8.47 17.60 -3.71
C PHE A 33 -9.07 17.74 -2.31
N GLN A 34 -10.40 17.76 -2.18
CA GLN A 34 -11.04 17.79 -0.87
C GLN A 34 -10.98 16.41 -0.21
N THR A 35 -10.97 16.42 1.12
CA THR A 35 -11.14 15.21 1.92
C THR A 35 -12.56 15.14 2.45
N GLY A 36 -13.06 13.92 2.67
CA GLY A 36 -14.40 13.71 3.21
C GLY A 36 -14.51 14.07 4.70
N GLU A 37 -15.57 13.60 5.34
CA GLU A 37 -15.84 13.83 6.76
C GLU A 37 -14.66 13.39 7.66
N ASN A 38 -14.60 13.96 8.86
CA ASN A 38 -13.60 13.64 9.89
C ASN A 38 -12.14 13.87 9.45
N ALA A 39 -11.89 14.93 8.66
CA ALA A 39 -10.57 15.32 8.17
C ALA A 39 -9.47 15.31 9.24
N VAL A 40 -9.76 15.82 10.44
CA VAL A 40 -8.78 15.83 11.56
C VAL A 40 -8.34 14.43 11.92
N LEU A 41 -9.28 13.47 12.07
CA LEU A 41 -8.94 12.09 12.40
C LEU A 41 -8.14 11.42 11.28
N ARG A 42 -8.47 11.71 10.00
CA ARG A 42 -7.68 11.23 8.86
C ARG A 42 -6.20 11.63 8.98
N PHE A 43 -5.93 12.89 9.37
CA PHE A 43 -4.57 13.38 9.61
C PHE A 43 -3.94 12.87 10.91
N VAL A 44 -4.71 12.53 11.94
CA VAL A 44 -4.19 11.81 13.11
C VAL A 44 -3.61 10.47 12.69
N PHE A 45 -4.31 9.71 11.85
CA PHE A 45 -3.78 8.45 11.31
C PHE A 45 -2.56 8.68 10.39
N VAL A 46 -2.53 9.73 9.57
CA VAL A 46 -1.28 10.10 8.86
C VAL A 46 -0.13 10.28 9.84
N GLY A 47 -0.35 11.02 10.93
CA GLY A 47 0.64 11.20 12.00
C GLY A 47 1.09 9.88 12.64
N LEU A 48 0.16 8.96 12.90
CA LEU A 48 0.49 7.62 13.43
C LEU A 48 1.33 6.80 12.46
N GLY A 49 0.99 6.80 11.16
CA GLY A 49 1.78 6.11 10.14
C GLY A 49 3.20 6.67 10.02
N LEU A 50 3.34 7.99 10.04
CA LEU A 50 4.65 8.66 10.04
C LEU A 50 5.44 8.40 11.32
N LEU A 51 4.76 8.32 12.48
CA LEU A 51 5.39 7.93 13.73
C LEU A 51 5.94 6.50 13.67
N VAL A 52 5.19 5.55 13.13
CA VAL A 52 5.68 4.16 12.93
C VAL A 52 6.92 4.16 12.04
N ALA A 53 6.90 4.88 10.91
CA ALA A 53 8.05 4.98 10.02
C ALA A 53 9.26 5.61 10.74
N PHE A 54 9.04 6.67 11.53
CA PHE A 54 10.08 7.33 12.31
C PHE A 54 10.66 6.43 13.40
N LEU A 55 9.84 5.65 14.11
CA LEU A 55 10.31 4.73 15.14
C LEU A 55 11.19 3.64 14.55
N ILE A 56 10.79 3.05 13.42
CA ILE A 56 11.61 2.05 12.72
C ILE A 56 12.94 2.65 12.28
N TYR A 57 12.92 3.86 11.72
CA TYR A 57 14.14 4.62 11.44
C TYR A 57 14.98 4.80 12.70
N TYR A 58 14.39 5.29 13.79
CA TYR A 58 15.11 5.63 15.02
C TYR A 58 15.88 4.42 15.59
N PHE A 59 15.26 3.24 15.60
CA PHE A 59 15.88 2.00 16.08
C PHE A 59 16.90 1.38 15.10
N THR A 60 16.93 1.83 13.85
CA THR A 60 17.81 1.27 12.81
C THR A 60 18.63 2.33 12.08
N ARG A 61 18.76 3.53 12.68
CA ARG A 61 19.29 4.76 12.06
C ARG A 61 20.72 4.68 11.55
N ASP A 62 21.48 3.71 12.03
CA ASP A 62 22.87 3.49 11.64
C ASP A 62 23.00 2.75 10.29
N ASN A 63 21.88 2.25 9.74
CA ASN A 63 21.85 1.56 8.45
C ASN A 63 21.85 2.55 7.27
N ALA A 64 22.64 2.25 6.22
CA ALA A 64 22.75 3.06 5.01
C ALA A 64 21.45 3.15 4.19
N ALA A 65 20.49 2.24 4.39
CA ALA A 65 19.18 2.29 3.75
C ALA A 65 18.37 3.57 4.07
N TRP A 66 18.78 4.31 5.10
CA TRP A 66 18.20 5.60 5.49
C TRP A 66 18.83 6.81 4.81
N GLU A 67 19.76 6.60 3.87
CA GLU A 67 20.34 7.69 3.11
C GLU A 67 19.28 8.31 2.18
N VAL A 68 19.04 9.61 2.38
CA VAL A 68 18.20 10.42 1.48
C VAL A 68 19.05 11.54 0.91
N GLY A 69 19.48 11.38 -0.34
CA GLY A 69 20.16 12.40 -1.13
C GLY A 69 19.38 12.75 -2.40
N THR A 70 20.02 13.46 -3.32
CA THR A 70 19.40 13.91 -4.57
C THR A 70 18.80 12.76 -5.38
N ARG A 71 19.48 11.61 -5.43
CA ARG A 71 18.99 10.44 -6.17
C ARG A 71 17.69 9.91 -5.59
N GLN A 72 17.57 9.81 -4.27
CA GLN A 72 16.36 9.35 -3.60
C GLN A 72 15.20 10.32 -3.84
N VAL A 73 15.45 11.63 -3.82
CA VAL A 73 14.43 12.64 -4.15
C VAL A 73 13.92 12.48 -5.57
N VAL A 74 14.80 12.22 -6.54
CA VAL A 74 14.41 11.94 -7.92
C VAL A 74 13.57 10.66 -8.02
N TRP A 75 13.98 9.58 -7.33
CA TRP A 75 13.19 8.34 -7.30
C TRP A 75 11.84 8.50 -6.62
N MET A 76 11.74 9.32 -5.58
CA MET A 76 10.47 9.69 -4.94
C MET A 76 9.53 10.37 -5.94
N ALA A 77 10.03 11.34 -6.70
CA ALA A 77 9.23 12.05 -7.70
C ALA A 77 8.79 11.13 -8.86
N ILE A 78 9.72 10.33 -9.41
CA ILE A 78 9.41 9.38 -10.50
C ILE A 78 8.43 8.32 -10.03
N GLY A 79 8.65 7.73 -8.86
CA GLY A 79 7.78 6.71 -8.29
C GLY A 79 6.38 7.25 -8.03
N ALA A 80 6.26 8.42 -7.40
CA ALA A 80 4.98 9.05 -7.15
C ALA A 80 4.23 9.37 -8.46
N ALA A 81 4.92 9.88 -9.47
CA ALA A 81 4.32 10.17 -10.79
C ALA A 81 3.83 8.90 -11.50
N LEU A 82 4.66 7.86 -11.54
CA LEU A 82 4.28 6.56 -12.12
C LEU A 82 3.08 5.98 -11.37
N TYR A 83 3.12 5.95 -10.03
CA TYR A 83 2.04 5.40 -9.25
C TYR A 83 0.74 6.19 -9.41
N ALA A 84 0.80 7.53 -9.48
CA ALA A 84 -0.35 8.38 -9.73
C ALA A 84 -0.98 8.12 -11.10
N VAL A 85 -0.17 8.11 -12.18
CA VAL A 85 -0.68 7.92 -13.55
C VAL A 85 -1.28 6.52 -13.74
N PHE A 86 -0.60 5.48 -13.28
CA PHE A 86 -1.13 4.12 -13.42
C PHE A 86 -2.32 3.87 -12.47
N SER A 87 -2.33 4.45 -11.26
CA SER A 87 -3.51 4.38 -10.40
C SER A 87 -4.69 5.09 -11.03
N TRP A 88 -4.49 6.28 -11.60
CA TRP A 88 -5.53 6.98 -12.35
C TRP A 88 -6.09 6.13 -13.49
N LEU A 89 -5.19 5.55 -14.30
CA LEU A 89 -5.58 4.69 -15.42
C LEU A 89 -6.41 3.50 -14.92
N PHE A 90 -5.92 2.72 -13.96
CA PHE A 90 -6.60 1.49 -13.54
C PHE A 90 -7.83 1.74 -12.67
N ASN A 91 -7.79 2.71 -11.75
CA ASN A 91 -8.95 3.10 -10.95
C ASN A 91 -10.08 3.66 -11.83
N GLY A 92 -9.73 4.40 -12.90
CA GLY A 92 -10.69 5.03 -13.80
C GLY A 92 -11.20 4.15 -14.94
N THR A 93 -10.54 3.02 -15.25
CA THR A 93 -10.88 2.19 -16.44
C THR A 93 -11.10 0.71 -16.17
N VAL A 94 -10.74 0.17 -14.99
CA VAL A 94 -10.68 -1.28 -14.74
C VAL A 94 -11.37 -1.64 -13.42
N PHE A 95 -12.69 -1.85 -13.48
CA PHE A 95 -13.55 -2.57 -12.52
C PHE A 95 -13.40 -2.17 -11.03
N VAL A 96 -14.39 -1.43 -10.53
CA VAL A 96 -14.64 -1.29 -9.09
C VAL A 96 -14.92 -2.68 -8.52
N ILE A 97 -14.24 -3.03 -7.44
CA ILE A 97 -14.39 -4.33 -6.78
C ILE A 97 -15.55 -4.23 -5.80
N PRO A 98 -16.42 -5.26 -5.73
CA PRO A 98 -17.37 -5.42 -4.64
C PRO A 98 -16.75 -5.12 -3.25
N SER A 99 -17.15 -4.00 -2.65
CA SER A 99 -16.54 -3.41 -1.46
C SER A 99 -17.51 -2.40 -0.82
N VAL A 100 -17.36 -2.13 0.48
CA VAL A 100 -18.14 -1.07 1.17
C VAL A 100 -17.61 0.34 0.90
N SER A 101 -16.44 0.47 0.29
CA SER A 101 -15.80 1.73 -0.11
C SER A 101 -15.10 1.61 -1.47
N GLN A 102 -14.67 2.74 -2.04
CA GLN A 102 -14.17 2.85 -3.41
C GLN A 102 -12.83 2.11 -3.60
N VAL A 103 -12.92 0.80 -3.78
CA VAL A 103 -11.79 -0.09 -4.01
C VAL A 103 -11.82 -0.55 -5.46
N ALA A 104 -10.68 -0.44 -6.15
CA ALA A 104 -10.52 -0.84 -7.54
C ALA A 104 -9.39 -1.86 -7.69
N LEU A 105 -9.41 -2.65 -8.76
CA LEU A 105 -8.28 -3.49 -9.13
C LEU A 105 -7.09 -2.61 -9.46
N ARG A 106 -6.02 -2.72 -8.66
CA ARG A 106 -4.87 -1.81 -8.76
C ARG A 106 -3.56 -2.53 -9.05
N PRO A 107 -3.29 -2.91 -10.31
CA PRO A 107 -1.97 -3.40 -10.73
C PRO A 107 -0.83 -2.45 -10.36
N ALA A 108 -1.11 -1.15 -10.32
CA ALA A 108 -0.16 -0.09 -10.00
C ALA A 108 0.47 -0.23 -8.61
N ILE A 109 -0.13 -0.99 -7.67
CA ILE A 109 0.41 -1.19 -6.32
C ILE A 109 1.81 -1.82 -6.31
N ALA A 110 2.19 -2.53 -7.39
CA ALA A 110 3.53 -3.07 -7.55
C ALA A 110 4.61 -1.97 -7.61
N ILE A 111 4.24 -0.73 -7.98
CA ILE A 111 5.16 0.42 -8.09
C ILE A 111 5.72 0.82 -6.71
N PRO A 112 4.92 1.20 -5.70
CA PRO A 112 5.45 1.52 -4.38
C PRO A 112 6.20 0.35 -3.74
N MET A 113 5.75 -0.90 -3.94
CA MET A 113 6.48 -2.08 -3.47
C MET A 113 7.87 -2.18 -4.09
N PHE A 114 7.95 -2.07 -5.42
CA PHE A 114 9.23 -2.12 -6.15
C PHE A 114 10.13 -0.93 -5.79
N PHE A 115 9.61 0.29 -5.74
CA PHE A 115 10.39 1.48 -5.40
C PHE A 115 10.92 1.42 -3.96
N GLY A 116 10.11 0.93 -3.02
CA GLY A 116 10.57 0.64 -1.67
C GLY A 116 11.71 -0.37 -1.67
N TYR A 117 11.50 -1.50 -2.34
CA TYR A 117 12.48 -2.59 -2.43
C TYR A 117 13.80 -2.18 -3.10
N ALA A 118 13.75 -1.37 -4.17
CA ALA A 118 14.89 -1.03 -5.00
C ALA A 118 15.63 0.22 -4.53
N PHE A 119 14.92 1.20 -3.94
CA PHE A 119 15.46 2.53 -3.64
C PHE A 119 15.35 2.93 -2.17
N GLY A 120 14.73 2.09 -1.33
CA GLY A 120 14.74 2.20 0.12
C GLY A 120 13.39 2.57 0.74
N PRO A 121 13.23 2.39 2.06
CA PRO A 121 11.96 2.54 2.75
C PRO A 121 11.34 3.94 2.57
N VAL A 122 12.15 5.00 2.66
CA VAL A 122 11.67 6.40 2.52
C VAL A 122 11.14 6.66 1.11
N VAL A 123 11.80 6.10 0.08
CA VAL A 123 11.34 6.26 -1.31
C VAL A 123 10.02 5.53 -1.53
N GLY A 124 9.89 4.31 -0.99
CA GLY A 124 8.64 3.55 -1.02
C GLY A 124 7.49 4.27 -0.30
N LEU A 125 7.76 4.84 0.89
CA LEU A 125 6.80 5.62 1.66
C LEU A 125 6.24 6.78 0.86
N PHE A 126 7.12 7.62 0.31
CA PHE A 126 6.73 8.79 -0.47
C PHE A 126 5.99 8.39 -1.76
N THR A 127 6.53 7.39 -2.48
CA THR A 127 5.93 6.87 -3.71
C THR A 127 4.50 6.42 -3.48
N GLY A 128 4.28 5.61 -2.44
CA GLY A 128 2.96 5.09 -2.10
C GLY A 128 2.02 6.18 -1.62
N ALA A 129 2.46 7.04 -0.69
CA ALA A 129 1.61 8.08 -0.12
C ALA A 129 1.21 9.13 -1.15
N ILE A 130 2.19 9.80 -1.76
CA ILE A 130 1.95 10.91 -2.66
C ILE A 130 1.39 10.43 -3.99
N GLY A 131 1.89 9.29 -4.50
CA GLY A 131 1.37 8.70 -5.74
C GLY A 131 -0.10 8.29 -5.62
N ASN A 132 -0.51 7.69 -4.49
CA ASN A 132 -1.91 7.38 -4.24
C ASN A 132 -2.77 8.65 -4.23
N THR A 133 -2.36 9.68 -3.47
CA THR A 133 -3.12 10.94 -3.33
C THR A 133 -3.40 11.58 -4.69
N PHE A 134 -2.38 11.69 -5.55
CA PHE A 134 -2.60 12.23 -6.90
C PHE A 134 -3.42 11.28 -7.78
N GLY A 135 -3.21 9.97 -7.69
CA GLY A 135 -4.02 8.99 -8.42
C GLY A 135 -5.51 9.14 -8.12
N ASP A 136 -5.87 9.20 -6.84
CA ASP A 136 -7.27 9.34 -6.38
C ASP A 136 -7.87 10.69 -6.81
N ALA A 137 -7.10 11.79 -6.69
CA ALA A 137 -7.54 13.11 -7.17
C ALA A 137 -7.77 13.14 -8.70
N LEU A 138 -6.89 12.50 -9.48
CA LEU A 138 -7.03 12.44 -10.94
C LEU A 138 -8.25 11.60 -11.34
N THR A 139 -8.54 10.52 -10.61
CA THR A 139 -9.74 9.69 -10.83
C THR A 139 -11.01 10.41 -10.40
N GLY A 140 -10.93 11.33 -9.45
CA GLY A 140 -12.08 12.06 -8.90
C GLY A 140 -12.70 11.37 -7.69
N PHE A 141 -11.97 10.50 -7.00
CA PHE A 141 -12.42 9.88 -5.74
C PHE A 141 -12.38 10.85 -4.55
N GLY A 142 -11.69 11.98 -4.69
CA GLY A 142 -11.34 12.85 -3.56
C GLY A 142 -10.10 12.32 -2.84
N LEU A 143 -9.73 12.96 -1.73
CA LEU A 143 -8.54 12.61 -0.97
C LEU A 143 -8.86 11.92 0.35
N PHE A 144 -8.21 10.78 0.56
CA PHE A 144 -8.25 10.03 1.81
C PHE A 144 -6.83 9.90 2.38
N PRO A 145 -6.35 10.90 3.16
CA PRO A 145 -4.95 10.94 3.60
C PRO A 145 -4.51 9.70 4.37
N GLN A 146 -5.38 9.07 5.14
CA GLN A 146 -5.08 7.85 5.87
C GLN A 146 -4.92 6.61 4.96
N TRP A 147 -5.70 6.51 3.88
CA TRP A 147 -5.53 5.50 2.84
C TRP A 147 -4.28 5.75 2.00
N SER A 148 -4.00 7.01 1.68
CA SER A 148 -2.73 7.40 1.07
C SER A 148 -1.57 7.00 1.97
N MET A 149 -1.68 7.24 3.29
CA MET A 149 -0.65 6.81 4.22
C MET A 149 -0.50 5.28 4.28
N GLY A 150 -1.60 4.54 4.25
CA GLY A 150 -1.58 3.08 4.13
C GLY A 150 -0.80 2.60 2.92
N ASN A 151 -1.03 3.20 1.73
CA ASN A 151 -0.25 2.93 0.52
C ASN A 151 1.23 3.30 0.67
N GLY A 152 1.53 4.39 1.37
CA GLY A 152 2.91 4.72 1.75
C GLY A 152 3.54 3.62 2.60
N LEU A 153 2.83 3.12 3.62
CA LEU A 153 3.32 2.03 4.46
C LEU A 153 3.56 0.74 3.67
N VAL A 154 2.77 0.46 2.63
CA VAL A 154 3.03 -0.65 1.69
C VAL A 154 4.43 -0.53 1.09
N GLY A 155 4.76 0.61 0.50
CA GLY A 155 6.09 0.84 -0.09
C GLY A 155 7.20 0.89 0.94
N PHE A 156 6.95 1.51 2.10
CA PHE A 156 7.93 1.59 3.18
C PHE A 156 8.34 0.21 3.69
N ILE A 157 7.37 -0.65 4.01
CA ILE A 157 7.61 -1.99 4.52
C ILE A 157 8.29 -2.87 3.45
N ALA A 158 7.91 -2.72 2.17
CA ALA A 158 8.57 -3.41 1.07
C ALA A 158 10.07 -3.07 0.94
N GLY A 159 10.51 -1.91 1.45
CA GLY A 159 11.91 -1.48 1.49
C GLY A 159 12.71 -1.93 2.71
N LEU A 160 12.06 -2.46 3.76
CA LEU A 160 12.72 -2.93 4.96
C LEU A 160 13.69 -4.12 4.79
N PRO A 161 13.63 -4.98 3.74
CA PRO A 161 14.70 -5.96 3.50
C PRO A 161 16.11 -5.35 3.47
N MET A 162 16.24 -4.08 3.07
CA MET A 162 17.55 -3.40 3.03
C MET A 162 18.19 -3.21 4.41
N LEU A 163 17.38 -3.30 5.48
CA LEU A 163 17.90 -3.20 6.86
C LEU A 163 18.64 -4.47 7.30
N PHE A 164 18.47 -5.58 6.58
CA PHE A 164 19.05 -6.87 6.92
C PHE A 164 20.32 -7.11 6.08
N GLY A 165 21.45 -7.35 6.76
CA GLY A 165 22.70 -7.74 6.09
C GLY A 165 22.58 -9.09 5.35
N ASP A 166 21.71 -9.97 5.84
CA ASP A 166 21.28 -11.18 5.14
C ASP A 166 19.75 -11.23 5.07
N LYS A 167 19.21 -10.89 3.90
CA LYS A 167 17.76 -10.86 3.65
C LYS A 167 17.08 -12.20 3.94
N LYS A 168 17.77 -13.34 3.75
CA LYS A 168 17.20 -14.69 3.94
C LYS A 168 16.67 -14.88 5.35
N LYS A 169 17.37 -14.35 6.35
CA LYS A 169 17.01 -14.48 7.77
C LYS A 169 15.64 -13.91 8.11
N SER A 170 15.19 -12.91 7.35
CA SER A 170 13.88 -12.29 7.57
C SER A 170 12.72 -13.04 6.92
N LEU A 171 12.99 -13.80 5.84
CA LEU A 171 11.93 -14.24 4.94
C LEU A 171 10.95 -15.21 5.57
N ASP A 172 11.42 -16.18 6.36
CA ASP A 172 10.53 -17.15 7.00
C ASP A 172 9.60 -16.48 8.00
N THR A 173 10.14 -15.54 8.80
CA THR A 173 9.34 -14.80 9.79
C THR A 173 8.27 -13.97 9.10
N VAL A 174 8.65 -13.21 8.08
CA VAL A 174 7.72 -12.36 7.30
C VAL A 174 6.67 -13.20 6.58
N PHE A 175 7.07 -14.34 6.03
CA PHE A 175 6.16 -15.27 5.36
C PHE A 175 5.13 -15.85 6.31
N TRP A 176 5.56 -16.41 7.46
CA TRP A 176 4.64 -17.01 8.42
C TRP A 176 3.71 -15.98 9.05
N LEU A 177 4.23 -14.80 9.39
CA LEU A 177 3.41 -13.69 9.88
C LEU A 177 2.32 -13.33 8.86
N SER A 178 2.69 -13.18 7.59
CA SER A 178 1.74 -12.86 6.52
C SER A 178 0.71 -13.98 6.30
N GLY A 179 1.12 -15.25 6.42
CA GLY A 179 0.22 -16.40 6.32
C GLY A 179 -0.81 -16.44 7.45
N VAL A 180 -0.40 -16.17 8.69
CA VAL A 180 -1.32 -16.05 9.83
C VAL A 180 -2.33 -14.93 9.59
N LEU A 181 -1.88 -13.75 9.17
CA LEU A 181 -2.77 -12.62 8.88
C LEU A 181 -3.74 -12.91 7.73
N ALA A 182 -3.29 -13.60 6.68
CA ALA A 182 -4.13 -14.00 5.56
C ALA A 182 -5.23 -15.00 5.98
N VAL A 183 -4.86 -15.99 6.81
CA VAL A 183 -5.82 -16.95 7.38
C VAL A 183 -6.83 -16.24 8.28
N LEU A 184 -6.38 -15.34 9.16
CA LEU A 184 -7.28 -14.58 10.02
C LEU A 184 -8.28 -13.74 9.22
N GLY A 185 -7.85 -13.09 8.14
CA GLY A 185 -8.73 -12.36 7.23
C GLY A 185 -9.81 -13.26 6.62
N ALA A 186 -9.44 -14.43 6.11
CA ALA A 186 -10.41 -15.37 5.55
C ALA A 186 -11.36 -15.96 6.61
N VAL A 187 -10.87 -16.28 7.81
CA VAL A 187 -11.71 -16.73 8.93
C VAL A 187 -12.74 -15.66 9.28
N MET A 188 -12.35 -14.38 9.34
CA MET A 188 -13.29 -13.29 9.58
C MET A 188 -14.40 -13.22 8.52
N TYR A 189 -14.07 -13.46 7.24
CA TYR A 189 -15.06 -13.56 6.18
C TYR A 189 -16.03 -14.75 6.38
N PHE A 190 -15.51 -15.96 6.61
CA PHE A 190 -16.37 -17.15 6.77
C PHE A 190 -17.26 -17.10 8.03
N LEU A 191 -16.84 -16.39 9.07
CA LEU A 191 -17.66 -16.14 10.26
C LEU A 191 -18.72 -15.05 10.03
N ASN A 192 -18.56 -14.21 8.99
CA ASN A 192 -19.43 -13.07 8.70
C ASN A 192 -19.69 -12.94 7.18
N PRO A 193 -20.29 -13.95 6.51
CA PRO A 193 -20.43 -13.95 5.06
C PRO A 193 -21.44 -12.90 4.55
N ASP A 194 -22.36 -12.44 5.40
CA ASP A 194 -23.47 -11.57 5.02
C ASP A 194 -23.11 -10.07 4.97
N GLN A 195 -21.81 -9.72 4.92
CA GLN A 195 -21.42 -8.31 4.84
C GLN A 195 -21.87 -7.70 3.51
N PRO A 196 -22.54 -6.53 3.53
CA PRO A 196 -23.03 -5.90 2.32
C PRO A 196 -21.89 -5.27 1.52
N ASN A 197 -22.13 -5.13 0.23
CA ASN A 197 -21.33 -4.42 -0.76
C ASN A 197 -22.11 -3.17 -1.15
N THR A 198 -21.87 -2.09 -0.42
CA THR A 198 -22.64 -0.85 -0.53
C THR A 198 -22.45 -0.11 -1.85
N LEU A 199 -21.43 -0.50 -2.63
CA LEU A 199 -21.16 0.10 -3.94
C LEU A 199 -21.79 -0.64 -5.12
N PHE A 200 -22.48 -1.76 -4.89
CA PHE A 200 -23.14 -2.50 -5.97
C PHE A 200 -24.62 -2.18 -6.07
N PHE A 201 -25.01 -1.72 -7.26
CA PHE A 201 -26.38 -1.37 -7.59
C PHE A 201 -26.82 -2.15 -8.83
N ASP A 202 -27.91 -2.88 -8.71
CA ASP A 202 -28.59 -3.54 -9.81
C ASP A 202 -30.10 -3.29 -9.69
N PRO A 203 -30.59 -2.14 -10.20
CA PRO A 203 -31.99 -1.78 -10.12
C PRO A 203 -32.94 -2.78 -10.80
N ALA A 204 -32.46 -3.53 -11.81
CA ALA A 204 -33.28 -4.53 -12.49
C ALA A 204 -33.62 -5.73 -11.59
N ASN A 205 -32.73 -6.03 -10.63
CA ASN A 205 -32.90 -7.10 -9.64
C ASN A 205 -33.26 -6.57 -8.24
N ASN A 206 -33.61 -5.29 -8.11
CA ASN A 206 -33.90 -4.60 -6.84
C ASN A 206 -32.76 -4.64 -5.80
N ILE A 207 -31.50 -4.57 -6.26
CA ILE A 207 -30.31 -4.54 -5.40
C ILE A 207 -29.78 -3.11 -5.32
N PHE A 208 -29.64 -2.59 -4.11
CA PHE A 208 -29.24 -1.20 -3.84
C PHE A 208 -28.22 -1.12 -2.70
N GLY A 209 -27.02 -1.66 -2.94
CA GLY A 209 -25.92 -1.67 -1.95
C GLY A 209 -26.06 -2.74 -0.87
N ASP A 210 -26.97 -3.69 -1.06
CA ASP A 210 -27.29 -4.79 -0.14
C ASP A 210 -26.81 -6.16 -0.66
N ALA A 211 -26.12 -6.20 -1.81
CA ALA A 211 -25.46 -7.41 -2.29
C ALA A 211 -24.38 -7.87 -1.32
N GLN A 212 -24.19 -9.17 -1.15
CA GLN A 212 -23.14 -9.67 -0.26
C GLN A 212 -21.74 -9.56 -0.88
N ILE A 213 -20.73 -9.35 -0.04
CA ILE A 213 -19.32 -9.47 -0.45
C ILE A 213 -19.08 -10.89 -0.97
N THR A 214 -18.64 -10.98 -2.22
CA THR A 214 -18.47 -12.26 -2.91
C THR A 214 -17.41 -13.13 -2.24
N LEU A 215 -17.55 -14.45 -2.40
CA LEU A 215 -16.54 -15.41 -1.97
C LEU A 215 -15.15 -15.08 -2.55
N PHE A 216 -15.10 -14.65 -3.81
CA PHE A 216 -13.85 -14.27 -4.48
C PHE A 216 -13.13 -13.13 -3.75
N ALA A 217 -13.87 -12.09 -3.35
CA ALA A 217 -13.30 -11.00 -2.56
C ALA A 217 -12.88 -11.48 -1.16
N GLY A 218 -13.72 -12.28 -0.48
CA GLY A 218 -13.46 -12.82 0.85
C GLY A 218 -12.22 -13.71 0.96
N ILE A 219 -11.92 -14.51 -0.07
CA ILE A 219 -10.73 -15.40 -0.08
C ILE A 219 -9.54 -14.84 -0.87
N SER A 220 -9.69 -13.67 -1.51
CA SER A 220 -8.67 -13.10 -2.40
C SER A 220 -7.31 -12.93 -1.72
N LEU A 221 -7.29 -12.62 -0.42
CA LEU A 221 -6.06 -12.51 0.36
C LEU A 221 -5.33 -13.85 0.52
N LEU A 222 -6.06 -14.95 0.75
CA LEU A 222 -5.49 -16.30 0.79
C LEU A 222 -4.96 -16.72 -0.58
N VAL A 223 -5.71 -16.45 -1.65
CA VAL A 223 -5.27 -16.73 -3.02
C VAL A 223 -3.97 -15.97 -3.32
N GLY A 224 -3.93 -14.67 -3.00
CA GLY A 224 -2.74 -13.85 -3.15
C GLY A 224 -1.55 -14.38 -2.32
N PHE A 225 -1.77 -14.78 -1.07
CA PHE A 225 -0.74 -15.42 -0.23
C PHE A 225 -0.17 -16.68 -0.88
N VAL A 226 -1.03 -17.57 -1.41
CA VAL A 226 -0.59 -18.80 -2.09
C VAL A 226 0.25 -18.46 -3.33
N LEU A 227 -0.17 -17.49 -4.14
CA LEU A 227 0.60 -17.05 -5.31
C LEU A 227 1.97 -16.49 -4.92
N VAL A 228 2.03 -15.67 -3.87
CA VAL A 228 3.31 -15.18 -3.32
C VAL A 228 4.18 -16.32 -2.81
N ALA A 229 3.59 -17.32 -2.13
CA ALA A 229 4.30 -18.51 -1.69
C ALA A 229 4.92 -19.27 -2.88
N VAL A 230 4.14 -19.49 -3.94
CA VAL A 230 4.62 -20.12 -5.17
C VAL A 230 5.81 -19.36 -5.75
N VAL A 231 5.69 -18.03 -5.90
CA VAL A 231 6.78 -17.19 -6.42
C VAL A 231 8.01 -17.24 -5.52
N ARG A 232 7.84 -17.09 -4.21
CA ARG A 232 8.93 -17.13 -3.22
C ARG A 232 9.75 -18.42 -3.34
N PHE A 233 9.08 -19.57 -3.44
CA PHE A 233 9.75 -20.86 -3.47
C PHE A 233 10.25 -21.25 -4.87
N ALA A 234 9.50 -20.94 -5.93
CA ALA A 234 9.92 -21.17 -7.31
C ALA A 234 11.16 -20.35 -7.68
N PHE A 235 11.26 -19.12 -7.15
CA PHE A 235 12.42 -18.25 -7.32
C PHE A 235 13.36 -18.23 -6.09
N GLY A 236 13.35 -19.28 -5.26
CA GLY A 236 14.11 -19.31 -4.00
C GLY A 236 15.63 -19.13 -4.14
N ASN A 237 16.19 -19.42 -5.32
CA ASN A 237 17.59 -19.15 -5.65
C ASN A 237 17.87 -17.66 -5.92
N ASN A 238 16.86 -16.90 -6.33
CA ASN A 238 16.93 -15.45 -6.51
C ASN A 238 16.39 -14.74 -5.27
N ILE A 239 17.31 -14.44 -4.35
CA ILE A 239 16.97 -13.83 -3.07
C ILE A 239 16.29 -12.47 -3.20
N ASP A 240 16.59 -11.73 -4.27
CA ASP A 240 16.03 -10.40 -4.47
C ASP A 240 14.55 -10.46 -4.86
N ILE A 241 14.18 -11.39 -5.75
CA ILE A 241 12.77 -11.64 -6.08
C ILE A 241 12.02 -12.16 -4.85
N ALA A 242 12.59 -13.14 -4.15
CA ALA A 242 11.97 -13.72 -2.95
C ALA A 242 11.76 -12.67 -1.86
N ALA A 243 12.74 -11.78 -1.63
CA ALA A 243 12.62 -10.70 -0.66
C ALA A 243 11.60 -9.65 -1.08
N ALA A 244 11.65 -9.19 -2.33
CA ALA A 244 10.74 -8.16 -2.83
C ALA A 244 9.27 -8.59 -2.76
N VAL A 245 8.95 -9.81 -3.20
CA VAL A 245 7.56 -10.30 -3.18
C VAL A 245 7.07 -10.58 -1.76
N THR A 246 7.93 -11.15 -0.89
CA THR A 246 7.54 -11.52 0.48
C THR A 246 7.35 -10.29 1.37
N TRP A 247 8.23 -9.29 1.26
CA TRP A 247 8.10 -8.04 1.99
C TRP A 247 7.06 -7.10 1.37
N GLY A 248 6.88 -7.13 0.05
CA GLY A 248 5.75 -6.46 -0.61
C GLY A 248 4.41 -7.00 -0.13
N MET A 249 4.29 -8.31 0.07
CA MET A 249 3.10 -8.93 0.66
C MET A 249 2.84 -8.44 2.08
N LEU A 250 3.84 -8.48 2.97
CA LEU A 250 3.67 -7.98 4.33
C LEU A 250 3.32 -6.49 4.33
N GLY A 251 3.99 -5.70 3.48
CA GLY A 251 3.70 -4.29 3.33
C GLY A 251 2.27 -4.03 2.91
N ASN A 252 1.75 -4.79 1.94
CA ASN A 252 0.36 -4.69 1.53
C ASN A 252 -0.61 -5.04 2.67
N ILE A 253 -0.39 -6.16 3.36
CA ILE A 253 -1.25 -6.59 4.46
C ILE A 253 -1.28 -5.54 5.57
N LEU A 254 -0.12 -5.05 6.01
CA LEU A 254 -0.05 -4.10 7.11
C LEU A 254 -0.45 -2.68 6.70
N GLY A 255 -0.09 -2.24 5.49
CA GLY A 255 -0.41 -0.90 4.99
C GLY A 255 -1.88 -0.72 4.65
N ILE A 256 -2.48 -1.69 3.95
CA ILE A 256 -3.92 -1.66 3.65
C ILE A 256 -4.72 -1.98 4.92
N GLY A 257 -4.23 -2.90 5.76
CA GLY A 257 -4.83 -3.16 7.07
C GLY A 257 -4.86 -1.92 7.95
N PHE A 258 -3.77 -1.13 7.98
CA PHE A 258 -3.72 0.15 8.68
C PHE A 258 -4.80 1.13 8.19
N ALA A 259 -4.98 1.26 6.88
CA ALA A 259 -5.99 2.14 6.31
C ALA A 259 -7.42 1.69 6.67
N ALA A 260 -7.76 0.42 6.43
CA ALA A 260 -9.09 -0.11 6.72
C ALA A 260 -9.41 -0.07 8.23
N ILE A 261 -8.45 -0.42 9.09
CA ILE A 261 -8.62 -0.36 10.55
C ILE A 261 -8.89 1.09 10.99
N SER A 262 -8.27 2.08 10.36
CA SER A 262 -8.52 3.49 10.72
C SER A 262 -9.97 3.94 10.50
N ASP A 263 -10.67 3.32 9.55
CA ASP A 263 -12.05 3.65 9.23
C ASP A 263 -13.07 3.16 10.28
N ILE A 264 -12.64 2.32 11.24
CA ILE A 264 -13.41 2.04 12.47
C ILE A 264 -13.66 3.34 13.26
N TRP A 265 -12.65 4.20 13.37
CA TRP A 265 -12.77 5.46 14.10
C TRP A 265 -13.19 6.63 13.20
N ILE A 266 -12.78 6.63 11.93
CA ILE A 266 -13.05 7.74 11.02
C ILE A 266 -14.47 7.66 10.45
N ASN A 267 -14.93 6.48 10.06
CA ASN A 267 -16.25 6.29 9.43
C ASN A 267 -17.24 5.54 10.34
N GLY A 268 -16.82 5.11 11.54
CA GLY A 268 -17.66 4.40 12.49
C GLY A 268 -17.94 2.93 12.12
N TYR A 269 -17.11 2.34 11.26
CA TYR A 269 -17.28 0.96 10.83
C TYR A 269 -17.06 -0.02 11.99
N SER A 270 -17.81 -1.14 11.97
CA SER A 270 -17.49 -2.26 12.85
C SER A 270 -16.16 -2.90 12.42
N PRO A 271 -15.45 -3.61 13.31
CA PRO A 271 -14.24 -4.33 12.92
C PRO A 271 -14.46 -5.32 11.77
N VAL A 272 -15.65 -5.93 11.70
CA VAL A 272 -16.02 -6.84 10.62
C VAL A 272 -16.16 -6.08 9.30
N VAL A 273 -16.84 -4.93 9.28
CA VAL A 273 -17.00 -4.12 8.07
C VAL A 273 -15.65 -3.62 7.54
N ALA A 274 -14.77 -3.12 8.43
CA ALA A 274 -13.43 -2.69 8.03
C ALA A 274 -12.61 -3.84 7.43
N ILE A 275 -12.64 -5.03 8.05
CA ILE A 275 -11.83 -6.17 7.60
C ILE A 275 -12.43 -6.82 6.35
N VAL A 276 -13.71 -7.17 6.38
CA VAL A 276 -14.36 -7.95 5.32
C VAL A 276 -14.85 -7.06 4.18
N GLY A 277 -15.35 -5.87 4.50
CA GLY A 277 -15.91 -4.94 3.54
C GLY A 277 -14.88 -4.11 2.78
N GLU A 278 -13.71 -3.82 3.38
CA GLU A 278 -12.69 -2.95 2.76
C GLU A 278 -11.33 -3.63 2.62
N PHE A 279 -10.79 -4.17 3.70
CA PHE A 279 -9.44 -4.71 3.70
C PHE A 279 -9.29 -5.91 2.77
N LEU A 280 -10.18 -6.92 2.84
CA LEU A 280 -10.09 -8.09 1.95
C LEU A 280 -10.24 -7.70 0.47
N PRO A 281 -11.27 -6.92 0.06
CA PRO A 281 -11.40 -6.46 -1.32
C PRO A 281 -10.21 -5.64 -1.83
N ALA A 282 -9.52 -4.89 -0.97
CA ALA A 282 -8.38 -4.08 -1.37
C ALA A 282 -7.05 -4.87 -1.34
N ALA A 283 -6.74 -5.51 -0.21
CA ALA A 283 -5.46 -6.16 0.01
C ALA A 283 -5.30 -7.45 -0.80
N GLY A 284 -6.37 -8.23 -0.99
CA GLY A 284 -6.27 -9.51 -1.69
C GLY A 284 -5.88 -9.38 -3.17
N PRO A 285 -6.61 -8.59 -3.98
CA PRO A 285 -6.24 -8.35 -5.36
C PRO A 285 -4.86 -7.70 -5.52
N ASN A 286 -4.47 -6.82 -4.60
CA ASN A 286 -3.11 -6.27 -4.58
C ASN A 286 -2.04 -7.37 -4.48
N LEU A 287 -2.26 -8.42 -3.67
CA LEU A 287 -1.30 -9.53 -3.57
C LEU A 287 -1.22 -10.36 -4.86
N ILE A 288 -2.34 -10.54 -5.57
CA ILE A 288 -2.35 -11.22 -6.87
C ILE A 288 -1.46 -10.45 -7.85
N PHE A 289 -1.63 -9.13 -7.95
CA PHE A 289 -0.78 -8.30 -8.80
C PHE A 289 0.67 -8.23 -8.31
N ALA A 290 0.90 -8.20 -7.00
CA ALA A 290 2.25 -8.21 -6.43
C ALA A 290 3.00 -9.49 -6.82
N ALA A 291 2.35 -10.66 -6.75
CA ALA A 291 2.94 -11.93 -7.14
C ALA A 291 3.36 -11.98 -8.62
N ILE A 292 2.68 -11.23 -9.49
CA ILE A 292 2.97 -11.22 -10.94
C ILE A 292 3.98 -10.12 -11.28
N LEU A 293 3.71 -8.88 -10.86
CA LEU A 293 4.40 -7.69 -11.37
C LEU A 293 5.68 -7.37 -10.61
N VAL A 294 5.74 -7.60 -9.29
CA VAL A 294 6.95 -7.28 -8.50
C VAL A 294 8.16 -8.10 -8.97
N PRO A 295 8.06 -9.44 -9.19
CA PRO A 295 9.17 -10.21 -9.72
C PRO A 295 9.66 -9.71 -11.09
N LEU A 296 8.73 -9.32 -11.97
CA LEU A 296 9.05 -8.79 -13.30
C LEU A 296 9.83 -7.47 -13.20
N LEU A 297 9.37 -6.54 -12.36
CA LEU A 297 10.04 -5.26 -12.15
C LEU A 297 11.43 -5.44 -11.55
N VAL A 298 11.58 -6.32 -10.56
CA VAL A 298 12.89 -6.64 -9.94
C VAL A 298 13.83 -7.29 -10.94
N ALA A 299 13.36 -8.24 -11.74
CA ALA A 299 14.17 -8.90 -12.75
C ALA A 299 14.61 -7.92 -13.86
N ALA A 300 13.70 -7.06 -14.33
CA ALA A 300 13.99 -6.04 -15.31
C ALA A 300 15.03 -5.03 -14.78
N TYR A 301 14.86 -4.57 -13.54
CA TYR A 301 15.79 -3.65 -12.90
C TYR A 301 17.19 -4.26 -12.74
N ALA A 302 17.26 -5.52 -12.27
CA ALA A 302 18.53 -6.24 -12.16
C ALA A 302 19.22 -6.44 -13.52
N SER A 303 18.47 -6.52 -14.62
CA SER A 303 19.03 -6.54 -15.98
C SER A 303 19.63 -5.18 -16.37
N VAL A 304 18.94 -4.08 -16.06
CA VAL A 304 19.41 -2.72 -16.33
C VAL A 304 20.67 -2.38 -15.51
N GLN A 305 20.71 -2.78 -14.23
CA GLN A 305 21.90 -2.60 -13.39
C GLN A 305 23.12 -3.29 -14.00
N ARG A 306 22.98 -4.57 -14.37
CA ARG A 306 24.05 -5.33 -15.05
C ARG A 306 24.52 -4.68 -16.35
N GLN A 307 23.62 -4.15 -17.18
CA GLN A 307 23.98 -3.48 -18.43
C GLN A 307 24.66 -2.12 -18.21
N SER A 308 24.27 -1.40 -17.16
CA SER A 308 24.84 -0.08 -16.83
C SER A 308 26.13 -0.15 -16.01
N GLY A 309 26.64 -1.36 -15.71
CA GLY A 309 27.84 -1.58 -14.91
C GLY A 309 27.68 -1.19 -13.44
N ARG A 310 26.45 -1.27 -12.92
CA ARG A 310 26.08 -0.90 -11.55
C ARG A 310 25.58 -2.09 -10.75
#